data_AF-A0A3M1YBF5-F1
#
_entry.id   AF-A0A3M1YBF5-F1
#
_cell.length_a   1.000
_cell.length_b   1.000
_cell.length_c   1.000
_cell.angle_alpha   90.00
_cell.angle_beta   90.00
_cell.angle_gamma   90.00
#
_symmetry.space_group_name_H-M   'P 1'
#
loop_
_entity.id
_entity.type
_entity.pdbx_description
1 polymer ?
#
loop_
_entity_poly.entity_id
_entity_poly.type
_entity_poly.pdbx_seq_one_letter_code
_entity_poly.pdbx_strand_id
1 'polypeptide(L)'
;EEFKFRPTDSDDPEVVRVSELKAVFFVRDFKGDSSYREQKRYGISERIGKRVFIKFEDGEVMLGYLTGELPWERGFYLNGKNSRRSGFYVVPVDRQSNNIKVFVSTSSIKDVTVI
;
A
#
# COMPACT_ATOMS: atom_id res chain seq x y z
N GLU A 1 8.71 12.32 0.70
CA GLU A 1 7.55 12.88 1.44
C GLU A 1 7.70 12.52 2.91
N GLU A 2 6.99 13.22 3.81
CA GLU A 2 7.01 12.98 5.26
C GLU A 2 5.58 13.03 5.79
N PHE A 3 5.27 12.18 6.76
CA PHE A 3 4.02 12.27 7.52
C PHE A 3 4.30 12.97 8.84
N LYS A 4 3.45 13.94 9.18
CA LYS A 4 3.43 14.59 10.49
C LYS A 4 2.17 14.19 11.20
N PHE A 5 2.29 13.68 12.42
CA PHE A 5 1.16 13.27 13.24
C PHE A 5 1.41 13.67 14.69
N ARG A 6 0.34 13.69 15.48
CA ARG A 6 0.44 13.82 16.94
C ARG A 6 0.11 12.48 17.56
N PRO A 7 1.00 11.91 18.38
CA PRO A 7 0.67 10.75 19.19
C PRO A 7 -0.55 11.04 20.08
N THR A 8 -1.26 10.00 20.51
CA THR A 8 -2.43 10.19 21.39
C THR A 8 -2.03 10.46 22.84
N ASP A 9 -0.81 10.09 23.21
CA ASP A 9 -0.20 10.20 24.53
C ASP A 9 0.80 11.37 24.65
N SER A 10 0.98 12.17 23.59
CA SER A 10 1.88 13.33 23.56
C SER A 10 1.31 14.47 22.70
N ASP A 11 1.51 15.71 23.14
CA ASP A 11 1.17 16.90 22.35
C ASP A 11 2.26 17.28 21.32
N ASP A 12 3.44 16.69 21.45
CA ASP A 12 4.56 16.98 20.55
C ASP A 12 4.35 16.28 19.20
N PRO A 13 4.40 17.02 18.07
CA PRO A 13 4.23 16.43 16.76
C PRO A 13 5.45 15.58 16.40
N GLU A 14 5.19 14.37 15.94
CA GLU A 14 6.19 13.47 15.40
C GLU A 14 6.21 13.53 13.87
N VAL A 15 7.39 13.25 13.31
CA VAL A 15 7.62 13.24 11.87
C VAL A 15 8.26 11.92 11.48
N VAL A 16 7.70 11.26 10.48
CA VAL A 16 8.27 10.05 9.90
C VAL A 16 8.45 10.21 8.39
N ARG A 17 9.61 9.81 7.87
CA ARG A 17 9.87 9.84 6.43
C ARG A 17 9.12 8.68 5.79
N VAL A 18 8.43 8.94 4.68
CA VAL A 18 7.70 7.88 3.95
C VAL A 18 8.65 6.75 3.51
N SER A 19 9.89 7.09 3.16
CA SER A 19 10.92 6.13 2.77
C SER A 19 11.32 5.14 3.88
N GLU A 20 11.05 5.47 5.14
CA GLU A 20 11.34 4.62 6.31
C GLU A 20 10.15 3.70 6.65
N LEU A 21 9.01 3.92 6.00
CA LEU A 21 7.82 3.10 6.19
C LEU A 21 7.76 1.99 5.15
N LYS A 22 7.21 0.85 5.57
CA LYS A 22 6.69 -0.14 4.64
C LYS A 22 5.44 0.39 3.93
N ALA A 23 4.44 0.75 4.72
CA ALA A 23 3.16 1.23 4.24
C ALA A 23 2.39 1.92 5.37
N VAL A 24 1.34 2.65 5.00
CA VAL A 24 0.32 3.14 5.94
C VAL A 24 -0.98 2.39 5.67
N PHE A 25 -1.50 1.73 6.71
CA PHE A 25 -2.69 0.89 6.63
C PHE A 25 -3.91 1.65 7.16
N PHE A 26 -4.95 1.74 6.33
CA PHE A 26 -6.24 2.27 6.73
C PHE A 26 -7.13 1.09 7.09
N VAL A 27 -7.25 0.85 8.40
CA VAL A 27 -7.96 -0.30 8.95
C VAL A 27 -9.38 0.05 9.37
N ARG A 28 -10.29 -0.96 9.40
CA ARG A 28 -11.65 -0.79 9.94
C ARG A 28 -11.63 -0.65 11.45
N ASP A 29 -10.77 -1.42 12.09
CA ASP A 29 -10.64 -1.50 13.54
C ASP A 29 -9.19 -1.82 13.93
N PHE A 30 -8.72 -1.32 15.07
CA PHE A 30 -7.34 -1.53 15.53
C PHE A 30 -7.10 -2.91 16.15
N LYS A 31 -8.15 -3.60 16.64
CA LYS A 31 -8.04 -4.96 17.17
C LYS A 31 -8.03 -5.99 16.04
N GLY A 32 -8.90 -5.81 15.05
CA GLY A 32 -9.05 -6.72 13.91
C GLY A 32 -9.46 -8.15 14.30
N ASP A 33 -9.33 -9.08 13.36
CA ASP A 33 -9.55 -10.52 13.58
C ASP A 33 -8.30 -11.29 13.14
N SER A 34 -7.53 -11.79 14.10
CA SER A 34 -6.30 -12.56 13.84
C SER A 34 -6.55 -13.96 13.29
N SER A 35 -7.79 -14.46 13.38
CA SER A 35 -8.18 -15.75 12.82
C SER A 35 -8.60 -15.64 11.34
N TYR A 36 -8.90 -14.41 10.89
CA TYR A 36 -9.32 -14.16 9.52
C TYR A 36 -8.18 -14.42 8.53
N ARG A 37 -8.47 -15.20 7.48
CA ARG A 37 -7.52 -15.52 6.42
C ARG A 37 -7.90 -14.78 5.15
N GLU A 38 -7.12 -13.75 4.84
CA GLU A 38 -7.36 -12.90 3.68
C GLU A 38 -7.35 -13.68 2.36
N GLN A 39 -8.31 -13.38 1.50
CA GLN A 39 -8.37 -13.93 0.15
C GLN A 39 -7.28 -13.31 -0.73
N LYS A 40 -6.43 -14.15 -1.31
CA LYS A 40 -5.37 -13.73 -2.25
C LYS A 40 -5.73 -14.05 -3.70
N ARG A 41 -6.89 -13.58 -4.15
CA ARG A 41 -7.35 -13.75 -5.53
C ARG A 41 -8.16 -12.56 -5.99
N TYR A 42 -7.99 -12.18 -7.25
CA TYR A 42 -8.82 -11.14 -7.86
C TYR A 42 -10.25 -11.66 -8.07
N GLY A 43 -11.24 -10.81 -7.78
CA GLY A 43 -12.63 -11.09 -8.11
C GLY A 43 -12.87 -11.12 -9.62
N ILE A 44 -13.90 -11.88 -10.03
CA ILE A 44 -14.22 -12.14 -11.44
C ILE A 44 -14.81 -10.89 -12.14
N SER A 45 -15.57 -10.06 -11.44
CA SER A 45 -16.41 -9.02 -12.09
C SER A 45 -16.13 -7.58 -11.67
N GLU A 46 -15.14 -7.32 -10.82
CA GLU A 46 -14.93 -5.99 -10.27
C GLU A 46 -13.88 -5.21 -11.09
N ARG A 47 -14.36 -4.34 -12.00
CA ARG A 47 -13.54 -3.33 -12.70
C ARG A 47 -13.14 -2.20 -11.73
N ILE A 48 -12.42 -2.54 -10.67
CA ILE A 48 -11.89 -1.57 -9.71
C ILE A 48 -10.47 -1.23 -10.16
N GLY A 49 -10.31 -0.29 -11.08
CA GLY A 49 -8.98 0.17 -11.50
C GLY A 49 -8.07 -0.92 -12.08
N LYS A 50 -6.74 -0.67 -12.03
CA LYS A 50 -5.72 -1.61 -12.51
C LYS A 50 -5.34 -2.59 -11.40
N ARG A 51 -5.23 -3.88 -11.74
CA ARG A 51 -4.80 -4.93 -10.79
C ARG A 51 -3.31 -4.79 -10.54
N VAL A 52 -2.88 -4.99 -9.30
CA VAL A 52 -1.47 -4.89 -8.92
C VAL A 52 -1.09 -6.02 -7.97
N PHE A 53 -0.02 -6.72 -8.34
CA PHE A 53 0.72 -7.63 -7.49
C PHE A 53 1.93 -6.88 -6.93
N ILE A 54 2.11 -6.92 -5.62
CA ILE A 54 3.23 -6.27 -4.92
C ILE A 54 3.94 -7.32 -4.08
N LYS A 55 5.25 -7.39 -4.23
CA LYS A 55 6.14 -8.13 -3.34
C LYS A 55 7.00 -7.14 -2.57
N PHE A 56 6.94 -7.24 -1.25
CA PHE A 56 7.72 -6.40 -0.35
C PHE A 56 9.13 -6.99 -0.12
N GLU A 57 10.05 -6.16 0.35
CA GLU A 57 11.42 -6.58 0.67
C GLU A 57 11.49 -7.62 1.78
N ASP A 58 10.54 -7.61 2.72
CA ASP A 58 10.40 -8.63 3.77
C ASP A 58 9.77 -9.95 3.29
N GLY A 59 9.43 -10.03 2.00
CA GLY A 59 8.89 -11.24 1.38
C GLY A 59 7.36 -11.36 1.44
N GLU A 60 6.67 -10.44 2.11
CA GLU A 60 5.21 -10.40 2.07
C GLU A 60 4.68 -10.04 0.67
N VAL A 61 3.44 -10.44 0.40
CA VAL A 61 2.77 -10.22 -0.88
C VAL A 61 1.40 -9.63 -0.67
N MET A 62 1.10 -8.58 -1.44
CA MET A 62 -0.20 -7.93 -1.48
C MET A 62 -0.77 -7.96 -2.90
N LEU A 63 -2.05 -8.31 -2.99
CA LEU A 63 -2.84 -8.17 -4.21
C LEU A 63 -3.86 -7.07 -3.99
N GLY A 64 -4.02 -6.21 -4.98
CA GLY A 64 -5.03 -5.18 -4.88
C GLY A 64 -5.27 -4.44 -6.17
N TYR A 65 -5.94 -3.32 -6.02
CA TYR A 65 -6.38 -2.45 -7.08
C TYR A 65 -5.79 -1.07 -6.87
N LEU A 66 -5.09 -0.55 -7.88
CA LEU A 66 -4.53 0.79 -7.82
C LEU A 66 -5.63 1.84 -7.83
N THR A 67 -5.56 2.78 -6.89
CA THR A 67 -6.43 3.95 -6.88
C THR A 67 -5.62 5.20 -7.27
N GLY A 68 -5.81 5.68 -8.50
CA GLY A 68 -5.11 6.84 -9.03
C GLY A 68 -4.08 6.50 -10.11
N GLU A 69 -3.20 7.44 -10.39
CA GLU A 69 -2.17 7.28 -11.44
C GLU A 69 -1.01 6.42 -10.96
N LEU A 70 -0.41 5.68 -11.89
CA LEU A 70 0.81 4.92 -11.67
C LEU A 70 1.95 5.86 -11.27
N PRO A 71 2.80 5.49 -10.28
CA PRO A 71 3.91 6.34 -9.87
C PRO A 71 5.11 6.31 -10.82
N TRP A 72 5.07 5.50 -11.89
CA TRP A 72 6.10 5.42 -12.91
C TRP A 72 5.53 5.77 -14.31
N GLU A 73 6.29 6.58 -15.07
CA GLU A 73 5.89 7.03 -16.40
C GLU A 73 6.15 5.98 -17.50
N ARG A 74 7.23 5.18 -17.37
CA ARG A 74 7.65 4.15 -18.36
C ARG A 74 8.39 2.99 -17.69
N GLY A 75 8.05 1.76 -18.07
CA GLY A 75 8.66 0.54 -17.53
C GLY A 75 8.20 0.22 -16.10
N PHE A 76 8.56 -0.96 -15.57
CA PHE A 76 8.19 -1.41 -14.21
C PHE A 76 9.15 -0.91 -13.12
N TYR A 77 10.07 -0.01 -13.47
CA TYR A 77 11.13 0.41 -12.56
C TYR A 77 10.61 1.50 -11.61
N LEU A 78 10.40 1.11 -10.35
CA LEU A 78 10.09 2.02 -9.24
C LEU A 78 11.17 3.10 -9.01
N ASN A 79 12.40 2.84 -9.49
CA ASN A 79 13.56 3.73 -9.36
C ASN A 79 13.78 4.64 -10.57
N GLY A 80 12.78 4.79 -11.45
CA GLY A 80 12.88 5.71 -12.59
C GLY A 80 13.14 7.14 -12.13
N LYS A 81 14.07 7.84 -12.78
CA LYS A 81 14.51 9.23 -12.50
C LYS A 81 13.38 10.27 -12.34
N ASN A 82 12.16 9.95 -12.74
CA ASN A 82 10.98 10.82 -12.70
C ASN A 82 9.88 10.38 -11.72
N SER A 83 10.06 9.31 -10.93
CA SER A 83 9.05 8.94 -9.93
C SER A 83 9.09 9.93 -8.76
N ARG A 84 8.39 11.05 -8.90
CA ARG A 84 8.29 12.11 -7.87
C ARG A 84 7.49 11.66 -6.65
N ARG A 85 6.89 10.47 -6.66
CA ARG A 85 5.98 9.98 -5.61
C ARG A 85 6.68 8.94 -4.76
N SER A 86 6.61 9.11 -3.44
CA SER A 86 7.23 8.20 -2.47
C SER A 86 6.39 6.93 -2.24
N GLY A 87 5.24 6.81 -2.91
CA GLY A 87 4.29 5.72 -2.73
C GLY A 87 3.02 5.87 -3.57
N PHE A 88 2.11 4.92 -3.40
CA PHE A 88 0.82 4.90 -4.11
C PHE A 88 -0.24 4.13 -3.32
N TYR A 89 -1.51 4.38 -3.64
CA TYR A 89 -2.62 3.76 -2.93
C TYR A 89 -3.11 2.49 -3.62
N VAL A 90 -3.39 1.48 -2.79
CA VAL A 90 -3.90 0.17 -3.16
C VAL A 90 -5.11 -0.15 -2.31
N VAL A 91 -6.16 -0.67 -2.93
CA VAL A 91 -7.29 -1.30 -2.23
C VAL A 91 -7.09 -2.81 -2.30
N PRO A 92 -6.97 -3.52 -1.16
CA PRO A 92 -6.80 -4.97 -1.15
C PRO A 92 -7.93 -5.69 -1.89
N VAL A 93 -7.62 -6.84 -2.49
CA VAL A 93 -8.63 -7.65 -3.20
C VAL A 93 -9.72 -8.18 -2.26
N ASP A 94 -9.38 -8.40 -1.00
CA ASP A 94 -10.31 -8.90 0.00
C ASP A 94 -11.04 -7.75 0.71
N ARG A 95 -12.30 -7.52 0.32
CA ARG A 95 -13.14 -6.48 0.92
C ARG A 95 -13.53 -6.75 2.37
N GLN A 96 -13.46 -8.00 2.81
CA GLN A 96 -13.75 -8.40 4.19
C GLN A 96 -12.50 -8.29 5.08
N SER A 97 -11.32 -8.08 4.49
CA SER A 97 -10.13 -7.75 5.26
C SER A 97 -10.35 -6.50 6.12
N ASN A 98 -9.65 -6.46 7.25
CA ASN A 98 -9.55 -5.27 8.08
C ASN A 98 -8.89 -4.11 7.33
N ASN A 99 -7.99 -4.39 6.38
CA ASN A 99 -7.35 -3.38 5.55
C ASN A 99 -8.31 -2.87 4.46
N ILE A 100 -8.81 -1.64 4.63
CA ILE A 100 -9.72 -1.00 3.67
C ILE A 100 -8.93 -0.42 2.49
N LYS A 101 -7.79 0.17 2.79
CA LYS A 101 -6.91 0.85 1.85
C LYS A 101 -5.49 0.86 2.41
N VAL A 102 -4.50 0.84 1.54
CA VAL A 102 -3.09 0.86 1.93
C VAL A 102 -2.36 1.87 1.07
N PHE A 103 -1.61 2.76 1.70
CA PHE A 103 -0.59 3.55 1.00
C PHE A 103 0.73 2.79 1.07
N VAL A 104 1.20 2.31 -0.06
CA VAL A 104 2.42 1.51 -0.17
C VAL A 104 3.60 2.42 -0.46
N SER A 105 4.65 2.35 0.36
CA SER A 105 5.89 3.09 0.14
C SER A 105 6.73 2.41 -0.94
N THR A 106 7.21 3.17 -1.93
CA THR A 106 8.02 2.60 -3.02
C THR A 106 9.35 2.04 -2.53
N SER A 107 9.92 2.56 -1.44
CA SER A 107 11.18 2.08 -0.85
C SER A 107 11.09 0.68 -0.27
N SER A 108 9.88 0.19 0.01
CA SER A 108 9.64 -1.11 0.64
C SER A 108 9.32 -2.23 -0.36
N ILE A 109 9.20 -1.87 -1.65
CA ILE A 109 8.78 -2.79 -2.70
C ILE A 109 10.01 -3.40 -3.36
N LYS A 110 10.02 -4.72 -3.37
CA LYS A 110 10.98 -5.53 -4.12
C LYS A 110 10.58 -5.69 -5.58
N ASP A 111 9.29 -5.92 -5.81
CA ASP A 111 8.75 -6.11 -7.16
C ASP A 111 7.28 -5.68 -7.22
N VAL A 112 6.88 -5.12 -8.37
CA VAL A 112 5.51 -4.71 -8.64
C VAL A 112 5.12 -5.04 -10.07
N THR A 113 3.98 -5.71 -10.22
CA THR A 113 3.42 -6.07 -11.52
C THR A 113 1.99 -5.58 -11.62
N VAL A 114 1.71 -4.79 -12.66
CA VAL A 114 0.34 -4.42 -13.03
C VAL A 114 -0.18 -5.48 -14.00
N ILE A 115 -1.33 -6.06 -13.65
CA ILE A 115 -1.97 -7.18 -14.36
C ILE A 115 -3.15 -6.68 -15.20
#